data_AF-A0A4R9WRZ7-F1
#
_entry.id   AF-A0A4R9WRZ7-F1
#
_cell.length_a   1.000
_cell.length_b   1.000
_cell.length_c   1.000
_cell.angle_alpha   90.00
_cell.angle_beta   90.00
_cell.angle_gamma   90.00
#
_symmetry.space_group_name_H-M   'P 1'
#
loop_
_entity.id
_entity.type
_entity.pdbx_description
1 polymer ?
#
loop_
_entity_poly.entity_id
_entity_poly.type
_entity_poly.pdbx_seq_one_letter_code
_entity_poly.pdbx_strand_id
1 'polypeptide(L)'
;RCLGSGGSALGEKFGPILWQFAPTKKFDADDFEAFLKLLPEKQDGVALRHAVEVRHDSFVVPEFPALARKYNAAIVYADHAKYPAIADITGDFVYARL
;
A
#
# COMPACT_ATOMS: atom_id res chain seq x y z
N ARG A 1 -2.59 -16.01 8.09
CA ARG A 1 -1.86 -15.60 9.31
C ARG A 1 -0.39 -15.40 8.94
N CYS A 2 -0.03 -14.23 8.40
CA CYS A 2 1.32 -13.95 7.86
C CYS A 2 2.24 -13.16 8.81
N LEU A 3 1.72 -12.67 9.94
CA LEU A 3 2.46 -11.78 10.86
C LEU A 3 3.19 -12.52 12.00
N GLY A 4 3.26 -13.86 11.97
CA GLY A 4 3.82 -14.67 13.06
C GLY A 4 5.31 -15.03 12.91
N SER A 5 5.92 -14.74 11.77
CA SER A 5 7.28 -15.20 11.45
C SER A 5 8.14 -14.03 10.98
N GLY A 6 8.89 -13.42 11.91
CA GLY A 6 10.16 -12.78 11.60
C GLY A 6 10.18 -11.30 11.21
N GLY A 7 9.13 -10.51 11.50
CA GLY A 7 9.14 -9.08 11.19
C GLY A 7 9.99 -8.23 12.16
N SER A 8 9.93 -8.54 13.45
CA SER A 8 10.40 -7.62 14.50
C SER A 8 11.93 -7.59 14.70
N ALA A 9 12.68 -8.43 13.97
CA ALA A 9 14.14 -8.49 14.07
C ALA A 9 14.85 -7.32 13.38
N LEU A 10 14.15 -6.52 12.56
CA LEU A 10 14.77 -5.42 11.81
C LEU A 10 14.66 -4.04 12.47
N GLY A 11 13.84 -3.86 13.51
CA GLY A 11 13.73 -2.60 14.25
C GLY A 11 13.53 -1.39 13.31
N GLU A 12 14.39 -0.37 13.42
CA GLU A 12 14.38 0.83 12.57
C GLU A 12 14.72 0.56 11.08
N LYS A 13 15.25 -0.63 10.74
CA LYS A 13 15.52 -1.05 9.36
C LYS A 13 14.30 -1.71 8.71
N PHE A 14 13.16 -1.78 9.39
CA PHE A 14 11.95 -2.36 8.82
C PHE A 14 11.48 -1.49 7.65
N GLY A 15 11.75 -1.97 6.43
CA GLY A 15 11.32 -1.34 5.21
C GLY A 15 9.79 -1.34 5.08
N PRO A 16 9.24 -0.56 4.15
CA PRO A 16 7.80 -0.55 3.92
C PRO A 16 7.29 -1.95 3.53
N ILE A 17 6.17 -2.33 4.13
CA ILE A 17 5.43 -3.55 3.78
C ILE A 17 4.77 -3.32 2.43
N LEU A 18 5.20 -4.07 1.43
CA LEU A 18 4.61 -4.06 0.09
C LEU A 18 3.39 -4.99 0.03
N TRP A 19 2.23 -4.39 -0.20
CA TRP A 19 0.98 -5.08 -0.48
C TRP A 19 0.73 -5.07 -1.99
N GLN A 20 1.10 -6.16 -2.64
CA GLN A 20 0.85 -6.34 -4.08
C GLN A 20 -0.51 -6.97 -4.31
N PHE A 21 -1.40 -6.23 -4.96
CA PHE A 21 -2.72 -6.73 -5.36
C PHE A 21 -2.64 -7.51 -6.67
N ALA A 22 -3.44 -8.57 -6.78
CA ALA A 22 -3.58 -9.32 -8.02
C ALA A 22 -4.19 -8.42 -9.11
N PRO A 23 -3.79 -8.57 -10.38
CA PRO A 23 -4.33 -7.77 -11.48
C PRO A 23 -5.83 -8.00 -11.73
N THR A 24 -6.43 -9.05 -11.18
CA THR A 24 -7.87 -9.33 -11.28
C THR A 24 -8.70 -8.63 -10.19
N LYS A 25 -8.07 -8.09 -9.13
CA LYS A 25 -8.77 -7.36 -8.08
C LYS A 25 -9.23 -6.03 -8.64
N LYS A 26 -10.54 -5.79 -8.64
CA LYS A 26 -11.12 -4.49 -8.94
C LYS A 26 -11.13 -3.61 -7.70
N PHE A 27 -11.14 -2.30 -7.92
CA PHE A 27 -11.28 -1.33 -6.86
C PHE A 27 -12.72 -1.35 -6.37
N ASP A 28 -12.85 -1.47 -5.06
CA ASP A 28 -14.09 -1.35 -4.31
C ASP A 28 -13.73 -0.55 -3.05
N ALA A 29 -14.38 0.60 -2.87
CA ALA A 29 -13.97 1.56 -1.86
C ALA A 29 -14.15 1.01 -0.44
N ASP A 30 -15.24 0.28 -0.19
CA ASP A 30 -15.55 -0.33 1.10
C ASP A 30 -14.58 -1.47 1.45
N ASP A 31 -14.30 -2.38 0.50
CA ASP A 31 -13.33 -3.46 0.65
C ASP A 31 -11.91 -2.92 0.86
N PHE A 32 -11.51 -1.91 0.07
CA PHE A 32 -10.19 -1.31 0.19
C PHE A 32 -10.04 -0.54 1.51
N GLU A 33 -11.07 0.21 1.95
CA GLU A 33 -11.05 0.87 3.24
C GLU A 33 -11.02 -0.14 4.39
N ALA A 34 -11.80 -1.22 4.32
CA ALA A 34 -11.78 -2.29 5.31
C ALA A 34 -10.39 -2.95 5.40
N PHE A 35 -9.74 -3.17 4.26
CA PHE A 35 -8.35 -3.66 4.22
C PHE A 35 -7.40 -2.68 4.91
N LEU A 36 -7.48 -1.38 4.60
CA LEU A 36 -6.63 -0.35 5.22
C LEU A 36 -6.85 -0.25 6.74
N LYS A 37 -8.08 -0.40 7.23
CA LYS A 37 -8.40 -0.43 8.68
C LYS A 37 -7.77 -1.62 9.41
N LEU A 38 -7.48 -2.71 8.71
CA LEU A 38 -6.83 -3.89 9.28
C LEU A 38 -5.31 -3.78 9.33
N LEU A 39 -4.72 -2.75 8.70
CA LEU A 39 -3.29 -2.55 8.69
C LEU A 39 -2.84 -1.96 10.04
N PRO A 40 -1.96 -2.65 10.79
CA PRO A 40 -1.48 -2.14 12.07
C PRO A 40 -0.46 -1.01 11.83
N GLU A 41 -0.70 0.16 12.44
CA GLU A 41 0.24 1.29 12.36
C GLU A 41 1.59 0.99 13.07
N LYS A 42 1.58 0.07 14.05
CA LYS A 42 2.75 -0.30 14.84
C LYS A 42 2.75 -1.80 15.14
N GLN A 43 3.93 -2.42 15.07
CA GLN A 43 4.16 -3.78 15.55
C GLN A 43 5.44 -3.80 16.38
N ASP A 44 5.36 -4.35 17.60
CA ASP A 44 6.50 -4.49 18.54
C ASP A 44 7.27 -3.18 18.77
N GLY A 45 6.55 -2.05 18.85
CA GLY A 45 7.12 -0.72 19.08
C GLY A 45 7.68 -0.03 17.83
N VAL A 46 7.69 -0.70 16.67
CA VAL A 46 8.15 -0.15 15.39
C VAL A 46 6.96 0.36 14.59
N ALA A 47 7.06 1.59 14.07
CA ALA A 47 6.07 2.14 13.14
C ALA A 47 6.14 1.41 11.79
N LEU A 48 5.02 0.86 11.35
CA LEU A 48 4.93 0.16 10.07
C LEU A 48 4.57 1.14 8.97
N ARG A 49 5.31 1.04 7.87
CA ARG A 49 5.04 1.77 6.63
C ARG A 49 4.37 0.82 5.66
N HIS A 50 3.23 1.21 5.09
CA HIS A 50 2.51 0.37 4.14
C HIS A 50 2.59 0.97 2.74
N ALA A 51 2.96 0.15 1.77
CA ALA A 51 2.97 0.49 0.36
C ALA A 51 1.97 -0.42 -0.37
N VAL A 52 1.08 0.15 -1.18
CA VAL A 52 0.08 -0.60 -1.96
C VAL A 52 0.41 -0.54 -3.45
N GLU A 53 0.58 -1.70 -4.07
CA GLU A 53 0.81 -1.83 -5.50
C GLU A 53 -0.45 -2.40 -6.17
N VAL A 54 -1.11 -1.56 -6.96
CA VAL A 54 -2.32 -1.90 -7.71
C VAL A 54 -1.98 -2.07 -9.18
N ARG A 55 -2.61 -3.06 -9.83
CA ARG A 55 -2.30 -3.45 -11.22
C ARG A 55 -3.54 -3.49 -12.12
N HIS A 56 -4.59 -2.77 -11.74
CA HIS A 56 -5.88 -2.79 -12.43
C HIS A 56 -6.41 -1.37 -12.65
N ASP A 57 -6.97 -1.08 -13.82
CA ASP A 57 -7.37 0.26 -14.23
C ASP A 57 -8.52 0.86 -13.42
N SER A 58 -9.33 0.03 -12.76
CA SER A 58 -10.40 0.52 -11.87
C SER A 58 -9.90 1.33 -10.67
N PHE A 59 -8.61 1.27 -10.35
CA PHE A 59 -8.02 2.08 -9.29
C PHE A 59 -7.69 3.52 -9.74
N VAL A 60 -7.86 3.83 -11.03
CA VAL A 60 -7.70 5.18 -11.59
C VAL A 60 -8.96 6.01 -11.32
N VAL A 61 -9.23 6.23 -10.03
CA VAL A 61 -10.37 7.00 -9.53
C VAL A 61 -9.89 7.87 -8.37
N PRO A 62 -10.44 9.09 -8.18
CA PRO A 62 -9.99 10.00 -7.13
C PRO A 62 -10.17 9.47 -5.70
N GLU A 63 -11.09 8.52 -5.50
CA GLU A 63 -11.39 7.89 -4.21
C GLU A 63 -10.22 7.04 -3.70
N PHE A 64 -9.49 6.39 -4.60
CA PHE A 64 -8.37 5.53 -4.24
C PHE A 64 -7.21 6.30 -3.55
N PRO A 65 -6.63 7.36 -4.15
CA PRO A 65 -5.60 8.15 -3.49
C PRO A 65 -6.12 8.93 -2.28
N ALA A 66 -7.42 9.27 -2.24
CA ALA A 66 -8.03 9.87 -1.05
C ALA A 66 -8.04 8.89 0.14
N LEU A 67 -8.43 7.63 -0.09
CA LEU A 67 -8.37 6.58 0.93
C LEU A 67 -6.93 6.27 1.33
N ALA A 68 -6.01 6.13 0.37
CA ALA A 68 -4.61 5.88 0.67
C ALA A 68 -4.00 6.99 1.56
N ARG A 69 -4.31 8.26 1.29
CA ARG A 69 -3.92 9.41 2.14
C ARG A 69 -4.51 9.32 3.55
N LYS A 70 -5.79 8.99 3.66
CA LYS A 70 -6.49 8.90 4.95
C LYS A 70 -5.84 7.90 5.91
N TYR A 71 -5.27 6.82 5.39
CA TYR A 71 -4.63 5.76 6.19
C TYR A 71 -3.10 5.76 6.08
N ASN A 72 -2.50 6.84 5.54
CA ASN A 72 -1.06 6.98 5.37
C ASN A 72 -0.39 5.79 4.63
N ALA A 73 -1.10 5.23 3.64
CA ALA A 73 -0.60 4.18 2.78
C ALA A 73 0.02 4.80 1.53
N ALA A 74 1.29 4.50 1.26
CA ALA A 74 1.96 4.97 0.05
C ALA A 74 1.49 4.17 -1.17
N ILE A 75 1.07 4.84 -2.24
CA ILE A 75 0.83 4.18 -3.52
C ILE A 75 2.18 3.89 -4.18
N VAL A 76 2.37 2.65 -4.62
CA VAL A 76 3.55 2.25 -5.37
C VAL A 76 3.42 2.76 -6.81
N TYR A 77 4.35 3.63 -7.19
CA TYR A 77 4.52 4.00 -8.58
C TYR A 77 5.20 2.83 -9.30
N ALA A 78 4.46 2.11 -10.14
CA ALA A 78 5.02 1.08 -11.00
C ALA A 78 5.11 1.64 -12.43
N ASP A 79 6.33 1.82 -12.94
CA ASP A 79 6.55 2.20 -14.34
C ASP A 79 6.37 0.94 -15.20
N HIS A 80 5.23 0.84 -15.88
CA HIS A 80 4.97 -0.30 -16.75
C HIS A 80 4.17 0.18 -17.96
N ALA A 81 4.60 -0.20 -19.16
CA ALA A 81 4.04 0.26 -20.44
C ALA A 81 2.54 -0.02 -20.66
N LYS A 82 1.87 -0.71 -19.73
CA LYS A 82 0.48 -1.16 -19.85
C LYS A 82 -0.40 -0.82 -18.62
N TYR A 83 0.18 -0.32 -17.54
CA TYR A 83 -0.55 -0.07 -16.29
C TYR A 83 -0.59 1.43 -15.98
N PRO A 84 -1.65 1.91 -15.32
CA PRO A 84 -1.81 3.33 -15.03
C PRO A 84 -0.75 3.82 -14.04
N ALA A 85 -0.05 4.87 -14.43
CA ALA A 85 0.95 5.55 -13.62
C ALA A 85 0.25 6.45 -12.57
N ILE A 86 -0.15 5.88 -11.43
CA ILE A 86 -0.74 6.63 -10.33
C ILE A 86 0.42 7.21 -9.50
N ALA A 87 0.78 8.47 -9.76
CA ALA A 87 1.87 9.19 -9.11
C ALA A 87 1.44 10.03 -7.90
N ASP A 88 0.24 9.76 -7.35
CA ASP A 88 -0.26 10.46 -6.18
C ASP A 88 0.62 10.18 -4.96
N ILE A 89 1.18 11.23 -4.38
CA ILE A 89 1.89 11.15 -3.09
C ILE A 89 0.82 11.02 -2.01
N THR A 90 0.77 9.85 -1.37
CA THR A 90 -0.28 9.50 -0.40
C THR A 90 0.22 9.05 0.96
N GLY A 91 1.53 8.87 1.14
CA GLY A 91 2.13 8.56 2.43
C GLY A 91 3.40 9.38 2.68
N ASP A 92 3.98 9.21 3.87
CA ASP A 92 5.24 9.87 4.27
C ASP A 92 6.47 9.49 3.43
N PHE A 93 6.31 8.57 2.47
CA PHE A 93 7.36 8.12 1.57
C PHE A 93 6.79 7.79 0.19
N VAL A 94 7.65 7.87 -0.82
CA VAL A 94 7.36 7.43 -2.19
C VAL A 94 8.06 6.10 -2.44
N TYR A 95 7.33 5.12 -2.95
CA TYR A 95 7.87 3.82 -3.34
C TYR A 95 7.73 3.65 -4.84
N ALA A 96 8.83 3.78 -5.56
CA ALA A 96 8.88 3.60 -7.01
C ALA A 96 9.52 2.25 -7.35
N ARG A 97 8.88 1.50 -8.25
CA ARG A 97 9.46 0.33 -8.91
C ARG A 97 9.55 0.65 -10.40
N LEU A 98 10.80 0.71 -10.88
CA LEU A 98 11.21 0.96 -12.26
C LEU A 98 11.68 -0.36 -12.90
#